data_AF-A0A2E3XPT4-F1
#
_entry.id   AF-A0A2E3XPT4-F1
#
_cell.length_a   1.000
_cell.length_b   1.000
_cell.length_c   1.000
_cell.angle_alpha   90.00
_cell.angle_beta   90.00
_cell.angle_gamma   90.00
#
_symmetry.space_group_name_H-M   'P 1'
#
loop_
_entity.id
_entity.type
_entity.pdbx_description
1 polymer ?
#
loop_
_entity_poly.entity_id
_entity_poly.type
_entity_poly.pdbx_seq_one_letter_code
_entity_poly.pdbx_strand_id
1 'polypeptide(L)'
;MDQNIQSLENSSLQKAWGQRTYLLGTLSPAPVIDYARNTHIVIPGSAVDKESDQFFQSAYLRAKMYQKLYPAHQVVILSQPEVVRADNREVYANYNVTIVEEKEGKLTGSKLIDELNKFQRIESIDFYGHSSPWAIKLGKKDAAMGADSYVSKLKDNFVDGAYATMNGCNGGFQIAPGLSKYWNIPVSGALTGSLFERLQVDGKWYKKADRTDGKWAKENDFNFLDPIHCYDGGCWRMKPQRNNYSSYWGYFKEGGLSFYKFFCNYDSKNGSCEKAMAKSLLSFPASQKVTAKPSRKVFEEIVFDYLCSTAKDPNYFSSCVQGIKNAVAKGDLVYKAHPGNALDCDFKSCKAKVVCSYKSRFFGGGIKAGTCRLNTKENKKPTTLSKEYLSFMKGFDLL
;
A
#
# COMPACT_ATOMS: atom_id res chain seq x y z
N MET A 1 -50.17 -18.54 -18.45
CA MET A 1 -49.73 -18.12 -17.11
C MET A 1 -48.22 -17.98 -17.21
N ASP A 2 -47.73 -17.14 -18.15
CA ASP A 2 -46.41 -17.33 -18.78
C ASP A 2 -45.77 -16.02 -19.23
N GLN A 3 -45.52 -15.10 -18.29
CA GLN A 3 -44.69 -13.92 -18.57
C GLN A 3 -43.67 -13.56 -17.47
N ASN A 4 -43.45 -14.41 -16.47
CA ASN A 4 -42.61 -14.07 -15.31
C ASN A 4 -41.34 -14.90 -15.09
N ILE A 5 -40.89 -15.68 -16.08
CA ILE A 5 -39.68 -16.51 -15.93
C ILE A 5 -38.47 -15.97 -16.72
N GLN A 6 -38.66 -15.14 -17.75
CA GLN A 6 -37.54 -14.60 -18.55
C GLN A 6 -36.90 -13.30 -18.00
N SER A 7 -37.50 -12.62 -17.02
CA SER A 7 -36.93 -11.36 -16.46
C SER A 7 -35.99 -11.57 -15.28
N LEU A 8 -36.04 -12.74 -14.60
CA LEU A 8 -35.22 -13.02 -13.42
C LEU A 8 -33.91 -13.75 -13.74
N GLU A 9 -33.84 -14.51 -14.84
CA GLU A 9 -32.60 -15.18 -15.27
C GLU A 9 -31.61 -14.25 -15.99
N ASN A 10 -32.09 -13.14 -16.58
CA ASN A 10 -31.20 -12.17 -17.24
C ASN A 10 -30.50 -11.20 -16.27
N SER A 11 -31.04 -10.96 -15.07
CA SER A 11 -30.43 -10.01 -14.12
C SER A 11 -29.28 -10.62 -13.29
N SER A 12 -29.34 -11.92 -13.01
CA SER A 12 -28.34 -12.61 -12.18
C SER A 12 -27.10 -13.05 -12.98
N LEU A 13 -27.28 -13.41 -14.25
CA LEU A 13 -26.16 -13.75 -15.15
C LEU A 13 -25.45 -12.51 -15.72
N GLN A 14 -26.15 -11.39 -15.95
CA GLN A 14 -25.49 -10.10 -16.26
C GLN A 14 -24.73 -9.52 -15.06
N LYS A 15 -25.21 -9.71 -13.82
CA LYS A 15 -24.45 -9.36 -12.60
C LYS A 15 -23.16 -10.18 -12.44
N ALA A 16 -23.08 -11.39 -13.01
CA ALA A 16 -21.90 -12.24 -12.92
C ALA A 16 -20.82 -11.96 -13.99
N TRP A 17 -21.16 -11.29 -15.09
CA TRP A 17 -20.25 -11.03 -16.22
C TRP A 17 -19.87 -9.56 -16.38
N GLY A 18 -19.32 -8.99 -15.31
CA GLY A 18 -18.30 -7.94 -15.37
C GLY A 18 -18.79 -6.56 -15.77
N GLN A 19 -19.13 -5.73 -14.78
CA GLN A 19 -18.97 -4.29 -14.95
C GLN A 19 -17.51 -4.01 -15.35
N ARG A 20 -17.37 -3.64 -16.62
CA ARG A 20 -16.13 -3.13 -17.21
C ARG A 20 -16.07 -1.63 -16.95
N THR A 21 -16.45 -1.14 -15.79
CA THR A 21 -16.31 0.28 -15.49
C THR A 21 -15.27 0.46 -14.41
N TYR A 22 -14.61 1.60 -14.40
CA TYR A 22 -13.83 2.06 -13.27
C TYR A 22 -14.37 3.41 -12.82
N LEU A 23 -14.24 3.66 -11.53
CA LEU A 23 -14.84 4.80 -10.87
C LEU A 23 -13.76 5.75 -10.37
N LEU A 24 -14.07 7.04 -10.44
CA LEU A 24 -13.40 8.10 -9.71
C LEU A 24 -14.40 8.64 -8.70
N GLY A 25 -14.00 8.68 -7.44
CA GLY A 25 -14.81 9.26 -6.38
C GLY A 25 -14.01 10.11 -5.42
N THR A 26 -14.73 10.95 -4.68
CA THR A 26 -14.16 11.83 -3.67
C THR A 26 -14.77 11.51 -2.32
N LEU A 27 -13.98 11.72 -1.27
CA LEU A 27 -14.52 11.75 0.09
C LEU A 27 -14.96 13.17 0.51
N SER A 28 -14.67 14.18 -0.31
CA SER A 28 -14.97 15.59 -0.04
C SER A 28 -16.43 15.88 -0.41
N PRO A 29 -17.13 16.79 0.30
CA PRO A 29 -18.51 17.15 -0.04
C PRO A 29 -18.64 17.87 -1.40
N ALA A 30 -17.54 18.29 -2.02
CA ALA A 30 -17.56 18.83 -3.38
C ALA A 30 -17.72 17.69 -4.41
N PRO A 31 -18.78 17.69 -5.24
CA PRO A 31 -19.05 16.64 -6.21
C PRO A 31 -18.20 16.77 -7.49
N VAL A 32 -17.12 17.54 -7.46
CA VAL A 32 -16.27 17.85 -8.62
C VAL A 32 -14.81 17.68 -8.24
N ILE A 33 -14.04 17.06 -9.13
CA ILE A 33 -12.59 16.95 -9.02
C ILE A 33 -11.95 18.24 -9.54
N ASP A 34 -11.26 18.96 -8.67
CA ASP A 34 -10.38 20.06 -9.05
C ASP A 34 -8.98 19.51 -9.32
N TYR A 35 -8.60 19.49 -10.60
CA TYR A 35 -7.30 19.00 -11.06
C TYR A 35 -6.12 19.91 -10.70
N ALA A 36 -6.37 21.18 -10.37
CA ALA A 36 -5.34 22.12 -9.94
C ALA A 36 -5.09 22.09 -8.43
N ARG A 37 -5.94 21.42 -7.64
CA ARG A 37 -5.82 21.33 -6.18
C ARG A 37 -4.81 20.25 -5.76
N ASN A 38 -4.09 20.50 -4.67
CA ASN A 38 -3.27 19.48 -3.98
C ASN A 38 -4.11 18.23 -3.73
N THR A 39 -3.70 17.10 -4.31
CA THR A 39 -4.52 15.88 -4.32
C THR A 39 -3.75 14.67 -3.81
N HIS A 40 -4.35 13.95 -2.87
CA HIS A 40 -3.96 12.59 -2.50
C HIS A 40 -4.78 11.59 -3.30
N ILE A 41 -4.11 10.67 -4.00
CA ILE A 41 -4.77 9.70 -4.86
C ILE A 41 -4.61 8.31 -4.24
N VAL A 42 -5.73 7.67 -3.96
CA VAL A 42 -5.77 6.34 -3.35
C VAL A 42 -6.36 5.35 -4.35
N ILE A 43 -5.65 4.24 -4.57
CA ILE A 43 -5.96 3.25 -5.60
C ILE A 43 -6.19 1.89 -4.95
N PRO A 44 -7.44 1.59 -4.54
CA PRO A 44 -7.85 0.22 -4.24
C PRO A 44 -7.73 -0.67 -5.47
N GLY A 45 -6.89 -1.71 -5.39
CA GLY A 45 -6.78 -2.74 -6.40
C GLY A 45 -7.89 -3.79 -6.28
N SER A 46 -7.90 -4.72 -7.23
CA SER A 46 -8.84 -5.85 -7.22
C SER A 46 -8.47 -6.88 -6.14
N ALA A 47 -9.47 -7.47 -5.50
CA ALA A 47 -9.30 -8.67 -4.69
C ALA A 47 -10.00 -9.87 -5.33
N VAL A 48 -9.77 -11.05 -4.75
CA VAL A 48 -10.52 -12.26 -5.04
C VAL A 48 -11.01 -12.83 -3.72
N ASP A 49 -12.18 -13.48 -3.72
CA ASP A 49 -12.76 -14.21 -2.58
C ASP A 49 -13.41 -13.37 -1.44
N LYS A 50 -13.95 -14.03 -0.42
CA LYS A 50 -14.84 -13.47 0.64
C LYS A 50 -14.23 -12.38 1.51
N GLU A 51 -12.90 -12.23 1.54
CA GLU A 51 -12.18 -11.16 2.27
C GLU A 51 -11.78 -10.00 1.32
N SER A 52 -12.44 -9.88 0.16
CA SER A 52 -12.04 -9.00 -0.94
C SER A 52 -12.14 -7.50 -0.69
N ASP A 53 -12.98 -7.07 0.25
CA ASP A 53 -13.16 -5.67 0.57
C ASP A 53 -12.00 -5.08 1.41
N GLN A 54 -11.12 -5.90 1.97
CA GLN A 54 -10.06 -5.45 2.89
C GLN A 54 -9.04 -4.49 2.24
N PHE A 55 -8.79 -4.61 0.92
CA PHE A 55 -7.99 -3.61 0.19
C PHE A 55 -8.68 -2.26 0.16
N PHE A 56 -9.98 -2.25 -0.13
CA PHE A 56 -10.77 -1.03 -0.16
C PHE A 56 -10.88 -0.40 1.22
N GLN A 57 -11.10 -1.20 2.28
CA GLN A 57 -11.12 -0.72 3.66
C GLN A 57 -9.76 -0.10 4.07
N SER A 58 -8.65 -0.76 3.73
CA SER A 58 -7.31 -0.24 4.04
C SER A 58 -7.00 1.07 3.30
N ALA A 59 -7.40 1.13 2.03
CA ALA A 59 -7.32 2.34 1.21
C ALA A 59 -8.20 3.47 1.78
N TYR A 60 -9.44 3.16 2.15
CA TYR A 60 -10.39 4.10 2.70
C TYR A 60 -9.91 4.68 4.03
N LEU A 61 -9.36 3.87 4.93
CA LEU A 61 -8.77 4.36 6.18
C LEU A 61 -7.65 5.39 5.90
N ARG A 62 -6.76 5.10 4.95
CA ARG A 62 -5.70 6.04 4.53
C ARG A 62 -6.31 7.33 3.96
N ALA A 63 -7.34 7.21 3.13
CA ALA A 63 -8.05 8.34 2.55
C ALA A 63 -8.69 9.22 3.65
N LYS A 64 -9.28 8.63 4.68
CA LYS A 64 -9.81 9.34 5.86
C LYS A 64 -8.73 10.04 6.67
N MET A 65 -7.55 9.42 6.83
CA MET A 65 -6.40 10.08 7.44
C MET A 65 -6.01 11.37 6.68
N TYR A 66 -6.02 11.33 5.34
CA TYR A 66 -5.75 12.53 4.54
C TYR A 66 -6.80 13.63 4.74
N GLN A 67 -8.09 13.29 4.74
CA GLN A 67 -9.14 14.28 4.99
C GLN A 67 -8.99 14.97 6.34
N LYS A 68 -8.65 14.21 7.38
CA LYS A 68 -8.44 14.71 8.73
C LYS A 68 -7.23 15.65 8.80
N LEU A 69 -6.11 15.23 8.23
CA LEU A 69 -4.82 15.91 8.40
C LEU A 69 -4.64 17.10 7.45
N TYR A 70 -5.26 17.01 6.28
CA TYR A 70 -5.11 17.99 5.20
C TYR A 70 -6.50 18.40 4.66
N PRO A 71 -7.32 19.11 5.46
CA PRO A 71 -8.69 19.47 5.06
C PRO A 71 -8.73 20.38 3.82
N ALA A 72 -7.65 21.12 3.55
CA ALA A 72 -7.48 21.93 2.35
C ALA A 72 -7.09 21.10 1.11
N HIS A 73 -6.74 19.82 1.25
CA HIS A 73 -6.40 18.95 0.11
C HIS A 73 -7.63 18.19 -0.37
N GLN A 74 -7.56 17.74 -1.62
CA GLN A 74 -8.52 16.82 -2.21
C GLN A 74 -8.05 15.38 -2.00
N VAL A 75 -9.00 14.47 -1.80
CA VAL A 75 -8.74 13.03 -1.73
C VAL A 75 -9.58 12.34 -2.79
N VAL A 76 -8.92 11.71 -3.75
CA VAL A 76 -9.54 10.98 -4.85
C VAL A 76 -9.30 9.48 -4.66
N ILE A 77 -10.38 8.71 -4.73
CA ILE A 77 -10.33 7.26 -4.83
C ILE A 77 -10.57 6.90 -6.30
N LEU A 78 -9.62 6.19 -6.91
CA LEU A 78 -9.71 5.73 -8.28
C LEU A 78 -9.55 4.21 -8.29
N SER A 79 -10.61 3.48 -8.66
CA SER A 79 -10.56 2.02 -8.65
C SER A 79 -11.57 1.35 -9.57
N GLN A 80 -11.26 0.09 -9.91
CA GLN A 80 -12.22 -0.88 -10.39
C GLN A 80 -12.30 -2.00 -9.33
N PRO A 81 -13.03 -1.79 -8.23
CA PRO A 81 -13.03 -2.72 -7.12
C PRO A 81 -13.57 -4.09 -7.57
N GLU A 82 -12.94 -5.16 -7.10
CA GLU A 82 -13.39 -6.52 -7.35
C GLU A 82 -13.78 -7.14 -6.01
N VAL A 83 -14.95 -6.73 -5.50
CA VAL A 83 -15.48 -7.22 -4.22
C VAL A 83 -16.53 -8.29 -4.50
N VAL A 84 -16.44 -9.40 -3.78
CA VAL A 84 -17.37 -10.53 -3.96
C VAL A 84 -18.78 -10.10 -3.58
N ARG A 85 -19.74 -10.33 -4.48
CA ARG A 85 -21.18 -10.01 -4.32
C ARG A 85 -21.50 -8.52 -4.19
N ALA A 86 -20.57 -7.64 -4.51
CA ALA A 86 -20.83 -6.21 -4.62
C ALA A 86 -20.38 -5.71 -6.00
N ASP A 87 -21.20 -4.89 -6.66
CA ASP A 87 -20.76 -4.15 -7.83
C ASP A 87 -19.93 -2.90 -7.45
N ASN A 88 -19.36 -2.22 -8.44
CA ASN A 88 -18.46 -1.10 -8.15
C ASN A 88 -19.16 0.05 -7.41
N ARG A 89 -20.43 0.33 -7.76
CA ARG A 89 -21.21 1.41 -7.16
C ARG A 89 -21.63 1.04 -5.74
N GLU A 90 -22.03 -0.20 -5.51
CA GLU A 90 -22.34 -0.75 -4.19
C GLU A 90 -21.14 -0.62 -3.25
N VAL A 91 -19.91 -0.93 -3.72
CA VAL A 91 -18.70 -0.74 -2.92
C VAL A 91 -18.50 0.73 -2.52
N TYR A 92 -18.62 1.67 -3.47
CA TYR A 92 -18.45 3.10 -3.16
C TYR A 92 -19.52 3.62 -2.20
N ALA A 93 -20.78 3.19 -2.39
CA ALA A 93 -21.90 3.54 -1.53
C ALA A 93 -21.70 3.03 -0.09
N ASN A 94 -21.23 1.79 0.09
CA ASN A 94 -20.98 1.19 1.41
C ASN A 94 -19.97 1.97 2.26
N TYR A 95 -19.08 2.74 1.63
CA TYR A 95 -18.07 3.55 2.30
C TYR A 95 -18.32 5.06 2.15
N ASN A 96 -19.52 5.47 1.76
CA ASN A 96 -19.91 6.87 1.57
C ASN A 96 -18.93 7.65 0.66
N VAL A 97 -18.42 7.00 -0.38
CA VAL A 97 -17.57 7.64 -1.40
C VAL A 97 -18.48 8.22 -2.48
N THR A 98 -18.41 9.53 -2.69
CA THR A 98 -19.19 10.19 -3.74
C THR A 98 -18.57 9.87 -5.09
N ILE A 99 -19.32 9.20 -5.97
CA ILE A 99 -18.88 8.93 -7.34
C ILE A 99 -18.98 10.23 -8.13
N VAL A 100 -17.85 10.68 -8.69
CA VAL A 100 -17.79 11.88 -9.54
C VAL A 100 -17.79 11.49 -11.01
N GLU A 101 -17.05 10.44 -11.38
CA GLU A 101 -17.01 9.94 -12.74
C GLU A 101 -17.09 8.41 -12.76
N GLU A 102 -17.86 7.89 -13.72
CA GLU A 102 -17.85 6.48 -14.10
C GLU A 102 -17.39 6.37 -15.55
N LYS A 103 -16.40 5.51 -15.79
CA LYS A 103 -15.75 5.36 -17.09
C LYS A 103 -15.88 3.94 -17.60
N GLU A 104 -16.16 3.79 -18.88
CA GLU A 104 -16.21 2.49 -19.52
C GLU A 104 -14.82 1.88 -19.82
N GLY A 105 -14.81 0.56 -19.84
CA GLY A 105 -13.65 -0.31 -19.99
C GLY A 105 -12.88 -0.61 -18.69
N LYS A 106 -11.89 -1.50 -18.82
CA LYS A 106 -11.03 -1.90 -17.69
C LYS A 106 -10.08 -0.77 -17.30
N LEU A 107 -9.75 -0.67 -16.02
CA LEU A 107 -8.65 0.16 -15.52
C LEU A 107 -7.30 -0.49 -15.82
N THR A 108 -6.71 -0.18 -16.98
CA THR A 108 -5.35 -0.61 -17.35
C THR A 108 -4.31 0.35 -16.79
N GLY A 109 -3.03 -0.04 -16.79
CA GLY A 109 -1.93 0.86 -16.41
C GLY A 109 -1.91 2.15 -17.24
N SER A 110 -2.13 2.07 -18.55
CA SER A 110 -2.20 3.26 -19.41
C SER A 110 -3.34 4.20 -19.02
N LYS A 111 -4.56 3.66 -18.85
CA LYS A 111 -5.72 4.47 -18.44
C LYS A 111 -5.52 5.08 -17.06
N LEU A 112 -4.95 4.33 -16.11
CA LEU A 112 -4.61 4.89 -14.80
C LEU A 112 -3.69 6.10 -14.97
N ILE A 113 -2.57 5.95 -15.69
CA ILE A 113 -1.63 7.06 -15.90
C ILE A 113 -2.31 8.23 -16.62
N ASP A 114 -3.17 7.98 -17.61
CA ASP A 114 -3.89 9.04 -18.33
C ASP A 114 -4.85 9.82 -17.42
N GLU A 115 -5.54 9.13 -16.51
CA GLU A 115 -6.39 9.77 -15.49
C GLU A 115 -5.55 10.56 -14.48
N LEU A 116 -4.43 10.01 -14.00
CA LEU A 116 -3.52 10.69 -13.08
C LEU A 116 -2.85 11.91 -13.72
N ASN A 117 -2.60 11.88 -15.04
CA ASN A 117 -1.92 12.96 -15.76
C ASN A 117 -2.74 14.25 -15.85
N LYS A 118 -4.04 14.18 -15.52
CA LYS A 118 -4.91 15.36 -15.45
C LYS A 118 -4.60 16.23 -14.24
N PHE A 119 -4.15 15.64 -13.13
CA PHE A 119 -3.87 16.36 -11.88
C PHE A 119 -2.56 17.13 -11.96
N GLN A 120 -2.58 18.42 -11.63
CA GLN A 120 -1.39 19.28 -11.71
C GLN A 120 -0.56 19.27 -10.42
N ARG A 121 -1.14 18.78 -9.32
CA ARG A 121 -0.55 18.85 -7.97
C ARG A 121 -0.81 17.57 -7.16
N ILE A 122 -0.07 16.51 -7.48
CA ILE A 122 -0.19 15.22 -6.80
C ILE A 122 0.70 15.20 -5.55
N GLU A 123 0.07 15.06 -4.39
CA GLU A 123 0.70 14.98 -3.07
C GLU A 123 1.11 13.55 -2.72
N SER A 124 0.26 12.56 -3.05
CA SER A 124 0.60 11.16 -2.88
C SER A 124 -0.15 10.24 -3.83
N ILE A 125 0.45 9.06 -4.08
CA ILE A 125 -0.22 7.92 -4.72
C ILE A 125 -0.10 6.71 -3.79
N ASP A 126 -1.22 6.19 -3.29
CA ASP A 126 -1.23 5.03 -2.39
C ASP A 126 -2.04 3.89 -3.00
N PHE A 127 -1.35 2.82 -3.41
CA PHE A 127 -1.96 1.60 -3.94
C PHE A 127 -2.18 0.57 -2.84
N TYR A 128 -3.34 -0.09 -2.82
CA TYR A 128 -3.68 -1.18 -1.91
C TYR A 128 -4.23 -2.35 -2.69
N GLY A 129 -3.48 -3.44 -2.83
CA GLY A 129 -3.95 -4.54 -3.66
C GLY A 129 -2.96 -5.67 -3.86
N HIS A 130 -3.32 -6.58 -4.76
CA HIS A 130 -2.39 -7.59 -5.23
C HIS A 130 -1.28 -6.96 -6.07
N SER A 131 -0.04 -7.35 -5.78
CA SER A 131 1.10 -7.05 -6.62
C SER A 131 2.02 -8.26 -6.75
N SER A 132 2.91 -8.15 -7.72
CA SER A 132 4.01 -9.04 -8.00
C SER A 132 5.31 -8.23 -7.99
N PRO A 133 6.48 -8.86 -8.15
CA PRO A 133 7.72 -8.13 -8.37
C PRO A 133 7.67 -7.12 -9.54
N TRP A 134 6.84 -7.37 -10.56
CA TRP A 134 6.87 -6.65 -11.84
C TRP A 134 5.64 -5.77 -12.11
N ALA A 135 4.55 -5.94 -11.36
CA ALA A 135 3.28 -5.29 -11.66
C ALA A 135 2.35 -5.21 -10.45
N ILE A 136 1.55 -4.15 -10.38
CA ILE A 136 0.37 -4.04 -9.50
C ILE A 136 -0.89 -4.42 -10.27
N LYS A 137 -1.85 -5.07 -9.61
CA LYS A 137 -3.13 -5.48 -10.22
C LYS A 137 -4.21 -4.43 -9.96
N LEU A 138 -4.69 -3.80 -11.02
CA LEU A 138 -5.68 -2.71 -10.97
C LEU A 138 -7.12 -3.20 -11.10
N GLY A 139 -7.33 -4.32 -11.80
CA GLY A 139 -8.67 -4.85 -12.08
C GLY A 139 -8.66 -6.31 -12.55
N LYS A 140 -9.80 -6.78 -13.07
CA LYS A 140 -9.95 -8.12 -13.68
C LYS A 140 -9.16 -8.26 -14.98
N LYS A 141 -8.55 -9.44 -15.21
CA LYS A 141 -7.93 -9.94 -16.47
C LYS A 141 -7.14 -8.89 -17.28
N ASP A 142 -5.80 -8.98 -17.27
CA ASP A 142 -4.87 -8.10 -18.02
C ASP A 142 -4.92 -6.60 -17.60
N ALA A 143 -5.50 -6.30 -16.44
CA ALA A 143 -5.53 -4.98 -15.84
C ALA A 143 -4.42 -4.88 -14.78
N ALA A 144 -3.20 -4.65 -15.25
CA ALA A 144 -2.02 -4.47 -14.41
C ALA A 144 -1.19 -3.27 -14.86
N MET A 145 -0.38 -2.74 -13.97
CA MET A 145 0.56 -1.66 -14.26
C MET A 145 1.97 -2.07 -13.84
N GLY A 146 2.89 -2.02 -14.80
CA GLY A 146 4.33 -2.16 -14.57
C GLY A 146 5.00 -0.82 -14.23
N ALA A 147 6.31 -0.85 -14.02
CA ALA A 147 7.14 0.35 -13.96
C ALA A 147 7.92 0.49 -15.28
N ASP A 148 7.25 1.01 -16.31
CA ASP A 148 7.84 1.28 -17.62
C ASP A 148 7.97 2.80 -17.87
N SER A 149 8.51 3.20 -19.02
CA SER A 149 8.71 4.61 -19.34
C SER A 149 7.40 5.40 -19.49
N TYR A 150 6.25 4.77 -19.71
CA TYR A 150 4.97 5.46 -19.85
C TYR A 150 4.58 6.20 -18.58
N VAL A 151 4.95 5.65 -17.41
CA VAL A 151 4.60 6.24 -16.12
C VAL A 151 5.35 7.56 -15.86
N SER A 152 6.43 7.84 -16.60
CA SER A 152 7.21 9.08 -16.46
C SER A 152 6.42 10.35 -16.80
N LYS A 153 5.28 10.22 -17.50
CA LYS A 153 4.36 11.34 -17.78
C LYS A 153 3.94 12.11 -16.53
N LEU A 154 3.85 11.43 -15.38
CA LEU A 154 3.40 12.05 -14.13
C LEU A 154 4.48 12.84 -13.40
N LYS A 155 5.74 12.78 -13.84
CA LYS A 155 6.87 13.36 -13.11
C LYS A 155 6.64 14.82 -12.74
N ASP A 156 6.16 15.62 -13.68
CA ASP A 156 6.00 17.07 -13.50
C ASP A 156 4.68 17.44 -12.79
N ASN A 157 3.84 16.44 -12.50
CA ASN A 157 2.56 16.59 -11.81
C ASN A 157 2.71 16.47 -10.28
N PHE A 158 3.86 15.96 -9.79
CA PHE A 158 4.12 15.79 -8.37
C PHE A 158 4.58 17.11 -7.73
N VAL A 159 4.04 17.42 -6.56
CA VAL A 159 4.51 18.56 -5.76
C VAL A 159 5.78 18.23 -4.98
N ASP A 160 6.46 19.25 -4.49
CA ASP A 160 7.59 19.08 -3.58
C ASP A 160 7.19 18.27 -2.33
N GLY A 161 7.96 17.20 -2.08
CA GLY A 161 7.72 16.30 -0.97
C GLY A 161 6.62 15.26 -1.23
N ALA A 162 6.15 15.10 -2.46
CA ALA A 162 5.25 14.01 -2.84
C ALA A 162 5.90 12.64 -2.62
N TYR A 163 5.08 11.60 -2.46
CA TYR A 163 5.53 10.22 -2.28
C TYR A 163 4.51 9.23 -2.85
N ALA A 164 4.91 7.96 -2.98
CA ALA A 164 3.96 6.89 -3.25
C ALA A 164 4.17 5.67 -2.35
N THR A 165 3.11 4.91 -2.10
CA THR A 165 3.17 3.66 -1.34
C THR A 165 2.50 2.52 -2.11
N MET A 166 3.23 1.42 -2.32
CA MET A 166 2.75 0.23 -3.02
C MET A 166 2.45 -0.87 -1.99
N ASN A 167 1.24 -0.85 -1.44
CA ASN A 167 0.79 -1.79 -0.41
C ASN A 167 0.30 -3.09 -1.06
N GLY A 168 1.26 -3.91 -1.47
CA GLY A 168 1.00 -5.23 -2.02
C GLY A 168 2.22 -6.14 -1.95
N CYS A 169 2.02 -7.44 -2.16
CA CYS A 169 3.08 -8.44 -2.12
C CYS A 169 4.21 -8.13 -3.12
N ASN A 170 5.46 -8.18 -2.69
CA ASN A 170 6.66 -8.10 -3.55
C ASN A 170 6.80 -6.82 -4.39
N GLY A 171 6.00 -5.77 -4.17
CA GLY A 171 6.09 -4.52 -4.94
C GLY A 171 7.44 -3.79 -4.79
N GLY A 172 8.23 -4.11 -3.78
CA GLY A 172 9.55 -3.52 -3.53
C GLY A 172 10.68 -4.05 -4.42
N PHE A 173 10.48 -5.11 -5.21
CA PHE A 173 11.58 -5.68 -6.01
C PHE A 173 11.88 -4.89 -7.29
N GLN A 174 10.86 -4.58 -8.11
CA GLN A 174 11.05 -3.80 -9.34
C GLN A 174 10.09 -2.63 -9.47
N ILE A 175 8.83 -2.79 -9.03
CA ILE A 175 7.83 -1.72 -9.13
C ILE A 175 8.24 -0.47 -8.36
N ALA A 176 8.40 -0.53 -7.05
CA ALA A 176 8.70 0.66 -6.26
C ALA A 176 10.02 1.34 -6.68
N PRO A 177 11.15 0.62 -6.88
CA PRO A 177 12.37 1.24 -7.43
C PRO A 177 12.21 1.85 -8.81
N GLY A 178 11.42 1.22 -9.70
CA GLY A 178 11.17 1.69 -11.06
C GLY A 178 10.28 2.93 -11.08
N LEU A 179 9.18 2.92 -10.32
CA LEU A 179 8.30 4.08 -10.17
C LEU A 179 9.05 5.26 -9.55
N SER A 180 9.87 5.02 -8.52
CA SER A 180 10.70 6.08 -7.93
C SER A 180 11.64 6.73 -8.94
N LYS A 181 12.22 5.93 -9.84
CA LYS A 181 13.07 6.44 -10.93
C LYS A 181 12.31 7.28 -11.94
N TYR A 182 11.13 6.85 -12.37
CA TYR A 182 10.38 7.55 -13.41
C TYR A 182 9.61 8.76 -12.88
N TRP A 183 9.11 8.70 -11.65
CA TRP A 183 8.35 9.77 -11.01
C TRP A 183 9.21 10.79 -10.27
N ASN A 184 10.49 10.49 -9.99
CA ASN A 184 11.37 11.34 -9.18
C ASN A 184 10.84 11.63 -7.76
N ILE A 185 10.11 10.68 -7.17
CA ILE A 185 9.59 10.74 -5.80
C ILE A 185 9.97 9.46 -5.04
N PRO A 186 10.01 9.47 -3.69
CA PRO A 186 10.18 8.23 -2.96
C PRO A 186 8.95 7.32 -3.14
N VAL A 187 9.20 6.03 -3.36
CA VAL A 187 8.15 5.02 -3.49
C VAL A 187 8.44 3.86 -2.55
N SER A 188 7.48 3.48 -1.72
CA SER A 188 7.63 2.30 -0.85
C SER A 188 7.02 1.04 -1.45
N GLY A 189 7.55 -0.13 -1.08
CA GLY A 189 6.99 -1.41 -1.45
C GLY A 189 7.42 -2.55 -0.52
N ALA A 190 6.64 -3.63 -0.48
CA ALA A 190 6.97 -4.81 0.31
C ALA A 190 7.97 -5.72 -0.43
N LEU A 191 8.90 -6.32 0.29
CA LEU A 191 9.85 -7.33 -0.21
C LEU A 191 9.49 -8.75 0.30
N THR A 192 8.25 -8.91 0.75
CA THR A 192 7.62 -10.16 1.20
C THR A 192 6.16 -10.14 0.73
N GLY A 193 5.30 -11.02 1.28
CA GLY A 193 3.87 -10.82 1.15
C GLY A 193 3.40 -9.58 1.90
N SER A 194 2.15 -9.17 1.68
CA SER A 194 1.45 -8.22 2.56
C SER A 194 0.29 -8.94 3.24
N LEU A 195 -0.01 -8.53 4.46
CA LEU A 195 -1.15 -9.02 5.23
C LEU A 195 -2.03 -7.86 5.66
N PHE A 196 -3.23 -8.21 6.09
CA PHE A 196 -4.16 -7.27 6.71
C PHE A 196 -4.06 -7.37 8.23
N GLU A 197 -4.00 -6.21 8.87
CA GLU A 197 -4.11 -6.07 10.31
C GLU A 197 -5.44 -5.40 10.63
N ARG A 198 -6.07 -5.87 11.71
CA ARG A 198 -7.33 -5.32 12.21
C ARG A 198 -7.10 -4.68 13.58
N LEU A 199 -7.70 -3.51 13.79
CA LEU A 199 -7.71 -2.83 15.08
C LEU A 199 -8.46 -3.66 16.14
N GLN A 200 -7.88 -3.80 17.32
CA GLN A 200 -8.51 -4.40 18.49
C GLN A 200 -8.85 -3.32 19.53
N VAL A 201 -9.66 -3.68 20.52
CA VAL A 201 -10.10 -2.79 21.61
C VAL A 201 -8.95 -2.23 22.48
N ASP A 202 -7.74 -2.79 22.38
CA ASP A 202 -6.54 -2.32 23.08
C ASP A 202 -5.77 -1.24 22.30
N GLY A 203 -6.30 -0.79 21.16
CA GLY A 203 -5.68 0.22 20.29
C GLY A 203 -4.56 -0.31 19.40
N LYS A 204 -4.31 -1.61 19.41
CA LYS A 204 -3.26 -2.24 18.61
C LYS A 204 -3.86 -2.94 17.41
N TRP A 205 -3.02 -3.07 16.39
CA TRP A 205 -3.35 -3.69 15.12
C TRP A 205 -2.78 -5.09 15.08
N TYR A 206 -3.60 -6.10 14.74
CA TYR A 206 -3.14 -7.49 14.71
C TYR A 206 -3.55 -8.19 13.43
N LYS A 207 -2.63 -9.01 12.90
CA LYS A 207 -2.91 -9.96 11.82
C LYS A 207 -3.84 -11.08 12.27
N LYS A 208 -4.42 -11.81 11.30
CA LYS A 208 -5.38 -12.91 11.54
C LYS A 208 -4.95 -13.93 12.60
N ALA A 209 -3.67 -14.31 12.63
CA ALA A 209 -3.15 -15.29 13.60
C ALA A 209 -3.03 -14.75 15.04
N ASP A 210 -2.97 -13.43 15.22
CA ASP A 210 -2.66 -12.80 16.51
C ASP A 210 -3.88 -12.05 17.09
N ARG A 211 -4.94 -11.84 16.30
CA ARG A 211 -6.18 -11.15 16.71
C ARG A 211 -7.17 -12.10 17.39
N THR A 212 -8.07 -11.56 18.21
CA THR A 212 -9.14 -12.32 18.86
C THR A 212 -10.50 -11.79 18.42
N ASP A 213 -11.39 -12.64 17.93
CA ASP A 213 -12.65 -12.18 17.31
C ASP A 213 -13.58 -11.41 18.26
N GLY A 214 -13.60 -11.76 19.55
CA GLY A 214 -14.34 -11.03 20.58
C GLY A 214 -13.67 -9.73 21.07
N LYS A 215 -12.53 -9.34 20.50
CA LYS A 215 -11.76 -8.15 20.89
C LYS A 215 -11.58 -7.16 19.74
N TRP A 216 -12.40 -7.27 18.69
CA TRP A 216 -12.43 -6.29 17.61
C TRP A 216 -12.89 -4.94 18.15
N ALA A 217 -12.18 -3.88 17.78
CA ALA A 217 -12.69 -2.55 17.99
C ALA A 217 -14.01 -2.39 17.20
N LYS A 218 -14.95 -1.60 17.75
CA LYS A 218 -16.18 -1.21 17.05
C LYS A 218 -16.01 0.10 16.29
N GLU A 219 -15.10 0.94 16.76
CA GLU A 219 -14.75 2.23 16.21
C GLU A 219 -13.24 2.47 16.32
N ASN A 220 -12.72 3.39 15.52
CA ASN A 220 -11.35 3.83 15.54
C ASN A 220 -11.26 5.24 16.17
N ASP A 221 -11.23 5.28 17.49
CA ASP A 221 -10.98 6.46 18.34
C ASP A 221 -9.47 6.66 18.64
N PHE A 222 -8.63 5.72 18.21
CA PHE A 222 -7.18 5.78 18.34
C PHE A 222 -6.53 6.66 17.27
N ASN A 223 -7.08 6.69 16.04
CA ASN A 223 -6.56 7.56 14.98
C ASN A 223 -7.36 8.85 14.80
N PHE A 224 -8.62 8.89 15.23
CA PHE A 224 -9.54 10.00 14.99
C PHE A 224 -10.06 10.59 16.30
N LEU A 225 -10.29 11.91 16.32
CA LEU A 225 -10.96 12.57 17.44
C LEU A 225 -12.46 12.27 17.39
N ASP A 226 -13.04 12.37 16.20
CA ASP A 226 -14.38 11.87 15.89
C ASP A 226 -14.24 10.42 15.41
N PRO A 227 -14.63 9.42 16.23
CA PRO A 227 -14.39 8.02 15.92
C PRO A 227 -15.04 7.61 14.60
N ILE A 228 -14.33 6.80 13.81
CA ILE A 228 -14.87 6.18 12.60
C ILE A 228 -15.30 4.76 12.92
N HIS A 229 -16.52 4.36 12.56
CA HIS A 229 -16.94 2.99 12.82
C HIS A 229 -16.17 1.98 11.98
N CYS A 230 -15.91 0.81 12.55
CA CYS A 230 -15.17 -0.24 11.85
C CYS A 230 -15.97 -0.87 10.69
N TYR A 231 -17.31 -0.79 10.71
CA TYR A 231 -18.13 -1.25 9.59
C TYR A 231 -18.03 -0.29 8.39
N ASP A 232 -17.71 0.99 8.63
CA ASP A 232 -17.38 1.98 7.59
C ASP A 232 -15.95 1.81 7.04
N GLY A 233 -15.25 0.71 7.35
CA GLY A 233 -13.90 0.44 6.85
C GLY A 233 -12.77 1.13 7.62
N GLY A 234 -13.04 1.76 8.77
CA GLY A 234 -12.04 2.50 9.55
C GLY A 234 -11.01 1.67 10.33
N CYS A 235 -11.02 0.34 10.21
CA CYS A 235 -10.32 -0.56 11.14
C CYS A 235 -9.47 -1.65 10.47
N TRP A 236 -9.09 -1.45 9.21
CA TRP A 236 -8.13 -2.30 8.50
C TRP A 236 -6.96 -1.49 7.99
N ARG A 237 -5.77 -2.08 8.09
CA ARG A 237 -4.55 -1.58 7.43
C ARG A 237 -3.77 -2.73 6.83
N MET A 238 -2.83 -2.40 5.95
CA MET A 238 -1.89 -3.37 5.38
C MET A 238 -0.49 -3.19 5.96
N LYS A 239 0.21 -4.31 6.17
CA LYS A 239 1.64 -4.36 6.51
C LYS A 239 2.33 -5.54 5.82
N PRO A 240 3.65 -5.47 5.59
CA PRO A 240 4.39 -6.62 5.07
C PRO A 240 4.42 -7.77 6.07
N GLN A 241 4.46 -8.99 5.53
CA GLN A 241 4.50 -10.18 6.35
C GLN A 241 5.86 -10.34 7.04
N ARG A 242 5.82 -10.91 8.25
CA ARG A 242 6.99 -11.29 9.06
C ARG A 242 7.54 -12.66 8.67
N ASN A 243 7.52 -13.02 7.40
CA ASN A 243 8.08 -14.25 6.90
C ASN A 243 8.47 -14.09 5.43
N ASN A 244 9.25 -15.03 4.94
CA ASN A 244 9.54 -15.15 3.52
C ASN A 244 8.23 -15.30 2.73
N TYR A 245 8.16 -14.65 1.58
CA TYR A 245 7.02 -14.77 0.69
C TYR A 245 6.83 -16.23 0.26
N SER A 246 5.63 -16.76 0.43
CA SER A 246 5.22 -18.10 -0.04
C SER A 246 3.78 -18.04 -0.51
N SER A 247 3.56 -17.90 -1.82
CA SER A 247 2.22 -17.79 -2.40
C SER A 247 2.28 -17.99 -3.93
N TYR A 248 1.34 -17.40 -4.67
CA TYR A 248 1.10 -17.59 -6.11
C TYR A 248 2.36 -17.61 -6.99
N TRP A 249 3.31 -16.70 -6.76
CA TRP A 249 4.50 -16.60 -7.62
C TRP A 249 5.57 -17.64 -7.31
N GLY A 250 5.61 -18.19 -6.09
CA GLY A 250 6.63 -19.13 -5.64
C GLY A 250 7.01 -18.94 -4.18
N TYR A 251 8.19 -19.44 -3.82
CA TYR A 251 8.71 -19.42 -2.44
C TYR A 251 10.07 -18.74 -2.38
N PHE A 252 10.13 -17.60 -1.68
CA PHE A 252 11.30 -16.73 -1.58
C PHE A 252 12.08 -17.03 -0.30
N LYS A 253 12.47 -18.30 -0.11
CA LYS A 253 13.12 -18.76 1.12
C LYS A 253 14.46 -18.07 1.40
N GLU A 254 15.07 -17.49 0.38
CA GLU A 254 16.41 -16.90 0.44
C GLU A 254 16.43 -15.51 1.12
N GLY A 255 15.27 -14.88 1.38
CA GLY A 255 15.19 -13.70 2.24
C GLY A 255 14.02 -12.75 1.95
N GLY A 256 13.93 -11.70 2.77
CA GLY A 256 12.91 -10.65 2.67
C GLY A 256 13.16 -9.49 3.63
N LEU A 257 12.20 -8.57 3.73
CA LEU A 257 12.12 -7.53 4.78
C LEU A 257 10.69 -7.46 5.33
N SER A 258 10.54 -7.43 6.67
CA SER A 258 9.23 -7.39 7.35
C SER A 258 8.62 -5.98 7.46
N PHE A 259 9.03 -5.05 6.60
CA PHE A 259 8.56 -3.66 6.58
C PHE A 259 8.57 -3.13 5.14
N TYR A 260 7.84 -2.04 4.90
CA TYR A 260 7.79 -1.41 3.59
C TYR A 260 9.08 -0.62 3.38
N LYS A 261 9.89 -1.01 2.39
CA LYS A 261 11.15 -0.32 2.05
C LYS A 261 10.85 0.84 1.12
N PHE A 262 11.34 2.04 1.43
CA PHE A 262 11.31 3.17 0.53
C PHE A 262 12.49 3.13 -0.45
N PHE A 263 12.21 3.51 -1.69
CA PHE A 263 13.22 3.71 -2.72
C PHE A 263 13.16 5.17 -3.17
N CYS A 264 14.33 5.78 -3.28
CA CYS A 264 14.62 7.12 -3.79
C CYS A 264 15.60 7.00 -4.96
N ASN A 265 15.14 6.39 -6.05
CA ASN A 265 15.95 6.08 -7.23
C ASN A 265 16.06 7.27 -8.20
N TYR A 266 16.37 8.43 -7.65
CA TYR A 266 16.54 9.70 -8.34
C TYR A 266 17.56 10.55 -7.57
N ASP A 267 17.99 11.66 -8.14
CA ASP A 267 18.92 12.57 -7.47
C ASP A 267 18.19 13.40 -6.42
N SER A 268 18.08 12.84 -5.21
CA SER A 268 17.53 13.52 -4.03
C SER A 268 18.45 14.67 -3.63
N LYS A 269 17.92 15.89 -3.63
CA LYS A 269 18.62 17.10 -3.18
C LYS A 269 18.11 17.50 -1.81
N ASN A 270 19.01 17.99 -0.96
CA ASN A 270 18.66 18.61 0.33
C ASN A 270 17.73 17.76 1.24
N GLY A 271 17.86 16.42 1.18
CA GLY A 271 17.04 15.51 1.98
C GLY A 271 15.58 15.40 1.54
N SER A 272 15.25 15.72 0.28
CA SER A 272 13.88 15.65 -0.25
C SER A 272 13.26 14.27 -0.11
N CYS A 273 14.05 13.21 -0.35
CA CYS A 273 13.67 11.82 -0.12
C CYS A 273 13.23 11.58 1.34
N GLU A 274 14.08 11.91 2.31
CA GLU A 274 13.80 11.71 3.73
C GLU A 274 12.60 12.53 4.20
N LYS A 275 12.49 13.80 3.75
CA LYS A 275 11.34 14.66 4.08
C LYS A 275 10.02 14.06 3.59
N ALA A 276 9.98 13.56 2.36
CA ALA A 276 8.80 12.91 1.79
C ALA A 276 8.50 11.55 2.44
N MET A 277 9.53 10.78 2.80
CA MET A 277 9.36 9.57 3.62
C MET A 277 8.68 9.90 4.96
N ALA A 278 9.15 10.93 5.68
CA ALA A 278 8.55 11.34 6.94
C ALA A 278 7.10 11.84 6.77
N LYS A 279 6.85 12.66 5.75
CA LYS A 279 5.50 13.12 5.38
C LYS A 279 4.53 11.95 5.14
N SER A 280 5.01 10.84 4.54
CA SER A 280 4.19 9.65 4.30
C SER A 280 3.71 8.95 5.58
N LEU A 281 4.48 9.04 6.67
CA LEU A 281 4.13 8.44 7.95
C LEU A 281 3.14 9.28 8.76
N LEU A 282 3.05 10.59 8.50
CA LEU A 282 2.07 11.45 9.14
C LEU A 282 0.62 11.03 8.84
N SER A 283 0.37 10.30 7.75
CA SER A 283 -0.95 9.78 7.40
C SER A 283 -1.05 8.26 7.61
N PHE A 284 -0.04 7.61 8.21
CA PHE A 284 -0.06 6.16 8.42
C PHE A 284 -1.02 5.83 9.58
N PRO A 285 -1.94 4.87 9.43
CA PRO A 285 -2.85 4.48 10.52
C PRO A 285 -2.06 3.68 11.58
N ALA A 286 -1.32 4.41 12.41
CA ALA A 286 -0.51 3.87 13.49
C ALA A 286 -1.38 3.48 14.71
N SER A 287 -0.77 2.86 15.71
CA SER A 287 -1.39 2.60 17.02
C SER A 287 -1.46 3.86 17.88
N GLN A 288 -0.79 4.94 17.44
CA GLN A 288 -0.79 6.25 18.11
C GLN A 288 -1.74 7.23 17.42
N LYS A 289 -2.22 8.21 18.20
CA LYS A 289 -2.96 9.35 17.67
C LYS A 289 -2.05 10.17 16.77
N VAL A 290 -2.42 10.28 15.50
CA VAL A 290 -1.65 11.06 14.53
C VAL A 290 -2.25 12.45 14.35
N THR A 291 -1.41 13.47 14.50
CA THR A 291 -1.75 14.88 14.26
C THR A 291 -0.90 15.41 13.10
N ALA A 292 -1.27 16.55 12.54
CA ALA A 292 -0.51 17.16 11.44
C ALA A 292 0.90 17.62 11.87
N LYS A 293 1.10 17.85 13.18
CA LYS A 293 2.38 18.28 13.77
C LYS A 293 2.64 17.47 15.05
N PRO A 294 2.99 16.18 14.94
CA PRO A 294 3.27 15.36 16.12
C PRO A 294 4.58 15.82 16.77
N SER A 295 4.77 15.51 18.05
CA SER A 295 6.07 15.68 18.69
C SER A 295 7.07 14.64 18.14
N ARG A 296 8.38 14.91 18.28
CA ARG A 296 9.43 13.96 17.87
C ARG A 296 9.23 12.56 18.45
N LYS A 297 8.84 12.47 19.73
CA LYS A 297 8.58 11.21 20.42
C LYS A 297 7.40 10.45 19.79
N VAL A 298 6.28 11.15 19.55
CA VAL A 298 5.10 10.53 18.91
C VAL A 298 5.44 10.08 17.48
N PHE A 299 6.21 10.87 16.74
CA PHE A 299 6.67 10.47 15.42
C PHE A 299 7.58 9.24 15.46
N GLU A 300 8.52 9.17 16.41
CA GLU A 300 9.38 8.00 16.62
C GLU A 300 8.56 6.72 16.90
N GLU A 301 7.50 6.82 17.71
CA GLU A 301 6.57 5.72 17.97
C GLU A 301 5.81 5.27 16.71
N ILE A 302 5.40 6.21 15.84
CA ILE A 302 4.80 5.91 14.53
C ILE A 302 5.82 5.20 13.63
N VAL A 303 7.09 5.65 13.61
CA VAL A 303 8.16 5.00 12.84
C VAL A 303 8.36 3.56 13.31
N PHE A 304 8.36 3.31 14.61
CA PHE A 304 8.45 1.95 15.14
C PHE A 304 7.23 1.10 14.77
N ASP A 305 6.01 1.64 14.86
CA ASP A 305 4.83 0.91 14.39
C ASP A 305 4.87 0.65 12.89
N TYR A 306 5.48 1.52 12.08
CA TYR A 306 5.67 1.25 10.66
C TYR A 306 6.69 0.13 10.41
N LEU A 307 7.86 0.20 11.07
CA LEU A 307 9.01 -0.68 10.84
C LEU A 307 8.92 -2.04 11.53
N CYS A 308 8.30 -2.10 12.71
CA CYS A 308 8.21 -3.32 13.51
C CYS A 308 6.85 -3.97 13.34
N SER A 309 6.81 -5.30 13.13
CA SER A 309 5.53 -6.01 13.11
C SER A 309 4.92 -6.05 14.51
N THR A 310 3.62 -5.82 14.60
CA THR A 310 2.88 -6.11 15.83
C THR A 310 2.68 -7.61 15.97
N ALA A 311 2.61 -8.06 17.22
CA ALA A 311 2.28 -9.43 17.56
C ALA A 311 1.55 -9.47 18.89
N LYS A 312 0.80 -10.54 19.14
CA LYS A 312 0.17 -10.79 20.46
C LYS A 312 1.22 -10.89 21.56
N ASP A 313 2.40 -11.40 21.24
CA ASP A 313 3.56 -11.36 22.11
C ASP A 313 4.10 -9.91 22.20
N PRO A 314 3.98 -9.23 23.36
CA PRO A 314 4.46 -7.87 23.53
C PRO A 314 5.99 -7.77 23.41
N ASN A 315 6.72 -8.86 23.70
CA ASN A 315 8.18 -8.86 23.63
C ASN A 315 8.69 -8.78 22.20
N TYR A 316 7.90 -9.23 21.22
CA TYR A 316 8.32 -9.20 19.82
C TYR A 316 8.48 -7.75 19.33
N PHE A 317 7.49 -6.90 19.61
CA PHE A 317 7.54 -5.50 19.22
C PHE A 317 8.65 -4.76 19.97
N SER A 318 8.73 -4.93 21.30
CA SER A 318 9.75 -4.25 22.11
C SER A 318 11.18 -4.68 21.74
N SER A 319 11.39 -5.96 21.39
CA SER A 319 12.68 -6.46 20.90
C SER A 319 13.08 -5.83 19.57
N CYS A 320 12.12 -5.59 18.68
CA CYS A 320 12.35 -4.87 17.43
C CYS A 320 12.77 -3.42 17.68
N VAL A 321 12.03 -2.71 18.53
CA VAL A 321 12.34 -1.32 18.91
C VAL A 321 13.73 -1.24 19.55
N GLN A 322 14.02 -2.07 20.55
CA GLN A 322 15.32 -2.02 21.22
C GLN A 322 16.47 -2.48 20.33
N GLY A 323 16.23 -3.43 19.42
CA GLY A 323 17.23 -3.81 18.43
C GLY A 323 17.65 -2.64 17.55
N ILE A 324 16.68 -1.85 17.04
CA ILE A 324 16.95 -0.64 16.26
C ILE A 324 17.70 0.39 17.11
N LYS A 325 17.19 0.72 18.30
CA LYS A 325 17.81 1.72 19.20
C LYS A 325 19.24 1.35 19.57
N ASN A 326 19.50 0.09 19.90
CA ASN A 326 20.83 -0.39 20.24
C ASN A 326 21.79 -0.32 19.06
N ALA A 327 21.35 -0.67 17.85
CA ALA A 327 22.18 -0.59 16.65
C ALA A 327 22.52 0.87 16.28
N VAL A 328 21.58 1.79 16.49
CA VAL A 328 21.83 3.24 16.32
C VAL A 328 22.80 3.75 17.38
N ALA A 329 22.58 3.42 18.67
CA ALA A 329 23.45 3.86 19.76
C ALA A 329 24.90 3.35 19.63
N LYS A 330 25.08 2.13 19.11
CA LYS A 330 26.41 1.56 18.81
C LYS A 330 27.08 2.16 17.57
N GLY A 331 26.31 2.79 16.68
CA GLY A 331 26.80 3.39 15.44
C GLY A 331 27.04 2.42 14.27
N ASP A 332 26.89 1.11 14.45
CA ASP A 332 27.10 0.12 13.38
C ASP A 332 25.84 -0.13 12.51
N LEU A 333 24.67 0.28 13.01
CA LEU A 333 23.34 0.09 12.40
C LEU A 333 22.95 -1.38 12.18
N VAL A 334 23.72 -2.34 12.69
CA VAL A 334 23.52 -3.77 12.41
C VAL A 334 22.37 -4.32 13.26
N TYR A 335 21.22 -4.58 12.64
CA TYR A 335 20.08 -5.21 13.28
C TYR A 335 19.19 -5.98 12.29
N LYS A 336 18.67 -7.13 12.76
CA LYS A 336 17.82 -8.04 11.98
C LYS A 336 16.52 -8.34 12.71
N ALA A 337 15.41 -7.78 12.22
CA ALA A 337 14.07 -8.14 12.68
C ALA A 337 13.40 -9.23 11.83
N HIS A 338 13.77 -9.36 10.55
CA HIS A 338 13.18 -10.34 9.65
C HIS A 338 13.64 -11.76 10.02
N PRO A 339 12.73 -12.73 10.19
CA PRO A 339 13.11 -14.13 10.38
C PRO A 339 13.83 -14.67 9.14
N GLY A 340 15.05 -15.19 9.30
CA GLY A 340 15.88 -15.66 8.19
C GLY A 340 16.87 -14.61 7.69
N ASN A 341 17.06 -14.53 6.37
CA ASN A 341 17.98 -13.58 5.74
C ASN A 341 17.28 -12.24 5.47
N ALA A 342 17.81 -11.14 6.00
CA ALA A 342 17.30 -9.81 5.73
C ALA A 342 18.01 -9.20 4.52
N LEU A 343 17.26 -8.81 3.49
CA LEU A 343 17.86 -8.32 2.24
C LEU A 343 18.73 -7.07 2.47
N ASP A 344 19.90 -7.06 1.82
CA ASP A 344 20.76 -5.87 1.74
C ASP A 344 20.19 -4.92 0.70
N CYS A 345 19.61 -3.81 1.16
CA CYS A 345 19.02 -2.78 0.31
C CYS A 345 19.57 -1.41 0.68
N ASP A 346 19.77 -0.59 -0.34
CA ASP A 346 19.94 0.85 -0.19
C ASP A 346 18.64 1.56 -0.60
N PHE A 347 18.70 2.88 -0.81
CA PHE A 347 17.55 3.64 -1.29
C PHE A 347 17.34 3.53 -2.81
N LYS A 348 18.20 2.87 -3.59
CA LYS A 348 18.00 2.70 -5.04
C LYS A 348 17.47 1.32 -5.37
N SER A 349 17.94 0.28 -4.69
CA SER A 349 17.62 -1.12 -4.99
C SER A 349 17.96 -2.08 -3.84
N CYS A 350 17.68 -3.36 -4.05
CA CYS A 350 18.13 -4.46 -3.20
C CYS A 350 19.09 -5.37 -3.95
N LYS A 351 20.07 -5.95 -3.26
CA LYS A 351 20.99 -6.97 -3.79
C LYS A 351 20.33 -8.34 -3.90
N ALA A 352 19.16 -8.40 -4.53
CA ALA A 352 18.39 -9.61 -4.76
C ALA A 352 17.74 -9.56 -6.14
N LYS A 353 17.69 -10.71 -6.83
CA LYS A 353 17.01 -10.86 -8.12
C LYS A 353 15.92 -11.91 -8.02
N VAL A 354 14.71 -11.59 -8.47
CA VAL A 354 13.65 -12.60 -8.64
C VAL A 354 13.94 -13.37 -9.92
N VAL A 355 14.04 -14.69 -9.81
CA VAL A 355 14.29 -15.61 -10.93
C VAL A 355 13.15 -16.60 -11.00
N CYS A 356 12.57 -16.80 -12.18
CA CYS A 356 11.44 -17.68 -12.40
C CYS A 356 11.67 -18.59 -13.60
N SER A 357 10.96 -19.72 -13.64
CA SER A 357 10.85 -20.53 -14.85
C SER A 357 9.81 -19.94 -15.80
N TYR A 358 10.05 -20.09 -17.10
CA TYR A 358 9.15 -19.64 -18.16
C TYR A 358 8.43 -20.83 -18.80
N LYS A 359 7.14 -20.66 -19.14
CA LYS A 359 6.42 -21.60 -20.00
C LYS A 359 7.01 -21.54 -21.41
N SER A 360 7.06 -22.68 -22.10
CA SER A 360 7.56 -22.72 -23.48
C SER A 360 6.73 -21.81 -24.39
N ARG A 361 7.37 -21.24 -25.42
CA ARG A 361 6.70 -20.33 -26.37
C ARG A 361 5.50 -20.98 -27.07
N PHE A 362 5.49 -22.31 -27.22
CA PHE A 362 4.39 -23.07 -27.83
C PHE A 362 3.05 -22.98 -27.08
N PHE A 363 3.03 -22.66 -25.78
CA PHE A 363 1.81 -22.51 -24.99
C PHE A 363 1.60 -21.07 -24.46
N GLY A 364 1.88 -20.07 -25.30
CA GLY A 364 1.62 -18.65 -24.98
C GLY A 364 2.55 -18.09 -23.91
N GLY A 365 3.86 -18.24 -24.12
CA GLY A 365 4.99 -17.90 -23.23
C GLY A 365 4.72 -16.89 -22.10
N GLY A 366 5.22 -17.19 -20.89
CA GLY A 366 5.09 -16.33 -19.72
C GLY A 366 5.69 -16.95 -18.47
N ILE A 367 5.70 -16.21 -17.36
CA ILE A 367 6.22 -16.69 -16.08
C ILE A 367 5.33 -17.82 -15.57
N LYS A 368 5.94 -18.96 -15.21
CA LYS A 368 5.21 -20.09 -14.61
C LYS A 368 4.97 -19.80 -13.12
N ALA A 369 3.70 -19.65 -12.74
CA ALA A 369 3.31 -19.50 -11.34
C ALA A 369 3.90 -20.61 -10.46
N GLY A 370 4.22 -20.28 -9.21
CA GLY A 370 4.84 -21.18 -8.24
C GLY A 370 6.34 -21.47 -8.46
N THR A 371 6.98 -20.94 -9.51
CA THR A 371 8.39 -21.27 -9.83
C THR A 371 9.40 -20.18 -9.48
N CYS A 372 8.94 -19.02 -9.04
CA CYS A 372 9.82 -17.92 -8.72
C CYS A 372 10.53 -18.14 -7.37
N ARG A 373 11.80 -17.76 -7.33
CA ARG A 373 12.66 -17.76 -6.15
C ARG A 373 13.55 -16.52 -6.13
N LEU A 374 14.19 -16.25 -5.00
CA LEU A 374 15.18 -15.18 -4.91
C LEU A 374 16.58 -15.73 -5.15
N ASN A 375 17.33 -15.02 -5.98
CA ASN A 375 18.77 -15.16 -6.07
C ASN A 375 19.40 -14.00 -5.29
N THR A 376 19.91 -14.29 -4.11
CA THR A 376 20.56 -13.34 -3.20
C THR A 376 21.66 -14.05 -2.41
N LYS A 377 22.62 -13.28 -1.91
CA LYS A 377 23.58 -13.76 -0.91
C LYS A 377 23.02 -13.53 0.50
N GLU A 378 23.53 -14.30 1.47
CA GLU A 378 23.24 -14.05 2.87
C GLU A 378 23.82 -12.69 3.30
N ASN A 379 23.02 -11.89 3.98
CA ASN A 379 23.42 -10.63 4.57
C ASN A 379 23.81 -10.84 6.04
N LYS A 380 25.12 -10.98 6.27
CA LYS A 380 25.68 -11.21 7.62
C LYS A 380 25.61 -9.98 8.53
N LYS A 381 25.45 -8.77 7.97
CA LYS A 381 25.43 -7.50 8.70
C LYS A 381 24.26 -6.62 8.22
N PRO A 382 23.01 -7.01 8.48
CA PRO A 382 21.87 -6.28 7.98
C PRO A 382 21.75 -4.91 8.63
N THR A 383 21.80 -3.86 7.79
CA THR A 383 21.69 -2.46 8.23
C THR A 383 20.43 -1.76 7.72
N THR A 384 19.70 -2.41 6.80
CA THR A 384 18.58 -1.81 6.06
C THR A 384 17.51 -1.23 6.98
N LEU A 385 17.10 -1.98 8.03
CA LEU A 385 16.05 -1.56 8.95
C LEU A 385 16.42 -0.30 9.74
N SER A 386 17.62 -0.29 10.32
CA SER A 386 18.13 0.84 11.12
C SER A 386 18.40 2.08 10.26
N LYS A 387 18.85 1.91 9.02
CA LYS A 387 19.00 3.00 8.03
C LYS A 387 17.66 3.63 7.68
N GLU A 388 16.61 2.82 7.53
CA GLU A 388 15.27 3.32 7.26
C GLU A 388 14.76 4.17 8.44
N TYR A 389 14.94 3.68 9.67
CA TYR A 389 14.62 4.42 10.89
C TYR A 389 15.31 5.80 10.92
N LEU A 390 16.63 5.83 10.74
CA LEU A 390 17.38 7.10 10.75
C LEU A 390 16.92 8.06 9.66
N SER A 391 16.54 7.54 8.49
CA SER A 391 16.07 8.37 7.38
C SER A 391 14.69 8.98 7.67
N PHE A 392 13.78 8.25 8.33
CA PHE A 392 12.54 8.83 8.82
C PHE A 392 12.78 9.92 9.86
N MET A 393 13.66 9.68 10.83
CA MET A 393 13.95 10.67 11.88
C MET A 393 14.61 11.93 11.30
N LYS A 394 15.56 11.78 10.36
CA LYS A 394 16.14 12.90 9.62
C LYS A 394 15.08 13.66 8.82
N GLY A 395 14.18 12.94 8.15
CA GLY A 395 13.09 13.53 7.40
C GLY A 395 12.15 14.37 8.25
N PHE A 396 11.83 13.89 9.45
CA PHE A 396 11.03 14.62 10.42
C PHE A 396 11.72 15.91 10.89
N ASP A 397 13.03 15.88 11.07
CA ASP A 397 13.82 17.07 11.44
C ASP A 397 13.88 18.13 10.31
N LEU A 398 13.45 17.79 9.09
CA LEU A 398 13.39 18.68 7.92
C LEU A 398 11.96 19.18 7.59
N LEU A 399 10.93 18.69 8.31
CA LEU A 399 9.54 19.15 8.20
C LEU A 399 9.33 20.39 9.06
#